data_AF-A0A926ZDW6-F1
#
_entry.id   AF-A0A926ZDW6-F1
#
_cell.length_a   1.000
_cell.length_b   1.000
_cell.length_c   1.000
_cell.angle_alpha   90.00
_cell.angle_beta   90.00
_cell.angle_gamma   90.00
#
_symmetry.space_group_name_H-M   'P 1'
#
loop_
_entity.id
_entity.type
_entity.pdbx_description
1 polymer ?
#
loop_
_entity_poly.entity_id
_entity_poly.type
_entity_poly.pdbx_seq_one_letter_code
_entity_poly.pdbx_strand_id
1 'polypeptide(L)'
;MTLGDLKRALPGATFEVKSPFMVDFDAIAVSQDNATQFYILYLAGDTFEDTDTVQGLLTDNSSFRTDQGVGPGSSIADAEGAYGNATLSYNTENESREYVRFENHPSPNLAFYTGTGSEAGVYPEQESSFHETQDYRPEATIKSVMVICLREGCAAPQ
;
A
#
# COMPACT_ATOMS: atom_id res chain seq x y z
N MET A 1 -2.53 16.55 8.32
CA MET A 1 -1.55 16.35 9.40
C MET A 1 -0.18 16.51 8.78
N THR A 2 0.70 17.34 9.33
CA THR A 2 2.08 17.46 8.85
C THR A 2 3.01 16.42 9.48
N LEU A 3 4.24 16.27 8.98
CA LEU A 3 5.25 15.43 9.63
C LEU A 3 5.53 15.89 11.08
N GLY A 4 5.62 17.21 11.31
CA GLY A 4 5.82 17.78 12.64
C GLY A 4 4.65 17.51 13.59
N ASP A 5 3.41 17.52 13.10
CA ASP A 5 2.24 17.10 13.88
C ASP A 5 2.34 15.62 14.27
N LEU A 6 2.70 14.77 13.31
CA LEU A 6 2.82 13.33 13.53
C LEU A 6 3.91 12.98 14.54
N LYS A 7 5.09 13.62 14.44
CA LYS A 7 6.19 13.48 15.42
C LYS A 7 5.74 13.84 16.83
N ARG A 8 4.92 14.90 16.98
CA ARG A 8 4.36 15.30 18.28
C ARG A 8 3.30 14.32 18.79
N ALA A 9 2.51 13.73 17.89
CA ALA A 9 1.51 12.72 18.23
C ALA A 9 2.14 11.38 18.64
N LEU A 10 3.34 11.08 18.15
CA LEU A 10 4.08 9.84 18.38
C LEU A 10 5.46 10.09 19.03
N PRO A 11 5.51 10.61 20.28
CA PRO A 11 6.76 11.04 20.91
C PRO A 11 7.76 9.90 21.18
N GLY A 12 7.32 8.65 21.15
CA GLY A 12 8.16 7.46 21.31
C GLY A 12 8.56 6.80 19.98
N ALA A 13 8.15 7.36 18.83
CA ALA A 13 8.49 6.81 17.53
C ALA A 13 9.84 7.34 17.02
N THR A 14 10.53 6.51 16.26
CA THR A 14 11.69 6.93 15.45
C THR A 14 11.25 7.18 14.02
N PHE A 15 11.91 8.14 13.36
CA PHE A 15 11.63 8.56 12.00
C PHE A 15 12.94 8.46 11.21
N GLU A 16 13.03 7.47 10.32
CA GLU A 16 14.26 7.17 9.57
C GLU A 16 14.00 7.28 8.07
N VAL A 17 14.77 8.11 7.37
CA VAL A 17 14.70 8.22 5.91
C VAL A 17 15.21 6.93 5.26
N LYS A 18 14.45 6.43 4.28
CA LYS A 18 14.77 5.31 3.40
C LYS A 18 14.78 5.84 1.97
N SER A 19 15.98 5.94 1.39
CA SER A 19 16.18 6.40 0.02
C SER A 19 17.33 5.61 -0.63
N PRO A 20 17.12 4.97 -1.79
CA PRO A 20 15.83 4.82 -2.48
C PRO A 20 14.87 3.89 -1.70
N PHE A 21 13.56 4.03 -1.91
CA PHE A 21 12.55 3.13 -1.33
C PHE A 21 11.76 2.36 -2.41
N MET A 22 11.09 3.07 -3.31
CA MET A 22 10.42 2.55 -4.51
C MET A 22 10.82 3.44 -5.70
N VAL A 23 10.55 3.05 -6.94
CA VAL A 23 11.06 3.83 -8.10
C VAL A 23 10.61 5.30 -8.04
N ASP A 24 9.34 5.54 -7.72
CA ASP A 24 8.78 6.90 -7.65
C ASP A 24 8.81 7.53 -6.25
N PHE A 25 9.17 6.77 -5.21
CA PHE A 25 9.05 7.22 -3.82
C PHE A 25 10.31 6.99 -3.00
N ASP A 26 10.70 8.00 -2.25
CA ASP A 26 11.45 7.82 -1.02
C ASP A 26 10.47 7.69 0.15
N ALA A 27 10.97 7.27 1.31
CA ALA A 27 10.12 7.10 2.48
C ALA A 27 10.75 7.54 3.79
N ILE A 28 9.92 7.86 4.78
CA ILE A 28 10.30 7.93 6.18
C ILE A 28 9.67 6.73 6.88
N ALA A 29 10.49 5.77 7.32
CA ALA A 29 10.05 4.69 8.18
C ALA A 29 9.72 5.23 9.57
N VAL A 30 8.49 4.99 10.02
CA VAL A 30 8.01 5.34 11.37
C VAL A 30 7.97 4.07 12.20
N SER A 31 8.83 3.98 13.21
CA SER A 31 8.99 2.77 14.01
C SER A 31 8.71 3.02 15.49
N GLN A 32 8.08 2.04 16.15
CA GLN A 32 7.85 1.99 17.59
C GLN A 32 8.24 0.60 18.08
N ASP A 33 8.82 0.51 19.28
CA ASP A 33 9.25 -0.76 19.89
C ASP A 33 10.14 -1.62 18.96
N ASN A 34 11.03 -0.96 18.20
CA ASN A 34 11.92 -1.57 17.19
C ASN A 34 11.20 -2.26 16.01
N ALA A 35 9.92 -1.99 15.79
CA ALA A 35 9.17 -2.46 14.64
C ALA A 35 8.66 -1.28 13.80
N THR A 36 8.84 -1.37 12.48
CA THR A 36 8.24 -0.42 11.55
C THR A 36 6.72 -0.55 11.60
N GLN A 37 6.05 0.57 11.82
CA GLN A 37 4.59 0.64 11.87
C GLN A 37 4.06 0.96 10.48
N PHE A 38 4.63 1.99 9.84
CA PHE A 38 4.30 2.42 8.49
C PHE A 38 5.43 3.29 7.93
N TYR A 39 5.33 3.57 6.64
CA TYR A 39 6.21 4.42 5.86
C TYR A 39 5.42 5.63 5.39
N ILE A 40 5.97 6.83 5.59
CA ILE A 40 5.47 8.05 4.96
C ILE A 40 6.12 8.14 3.59
N LEU A 41 5.31 8.18 2.52
CA LEU A 41 5.81 8.25 1.16
C LEU A 41 5.88 9.69 0.67
N TYR A 42 6.96 10.02 -0.04
CA TYR A 42 7.15 11.29 -0.74
C TYR A 42 7.97 11.06 -2.02
N LEU A 43 7.90 11.97 -2.98
CA LEU A 43 8.52 11.76 -4.30
C LEU A 43 10.03 11.52 -4.17
N ALA A 44 10.54 10.55 -4.93
CA ALA A 44 11.95 10.19 -4.89
C ALA A 44 12.84 11.38 -5.27
N GLY A 45 13.90 11.60 -4.49
CA GLY A 45 14.87 12.69 -4.71
C GLY A 45 14.47 14.05 -4.11
N ASP A 46 13.24 14.17 -3.58
CA ASP A 46 12.81 15.37 -2.86
C ASP A 46 13.22 15.33 -1.37
N THR A 47 13.08 16.46 -0.69
CA THR A 47 13.17 16.56 0.78
C THR A 47 11.76 16.57 1.39
N PHE A 48 11.63 16.05 2.61
CA PHE A 48 10.36 16.05 3.35
C PHE A 48 10.57 16.60 4.76
N GLU A 49 9.96 17.75 5.06
CA GLU A 49 10.18 18.57 6.25
C GLU A 49 8.98 18.52 7.21
N ASP A 50 9.16 19.04 8.43
CA ASP A 50 8.12 19.03 9.48
C ASP A 50 6.85 19.82 9.11
N THR A 51 6.97 20.75 8.16
CA THR A 51 5.84 21.53 7.62
C THR A 51 5.06 20.79 6.53
N ASP A 52 5.62 19.73 5.95
CA ASP A 52 5.01 19.05 4.83
C ASP A 52 3.85 18.16 5.26
N THR A 53 2.80 18.17 4.44
CA THR A 53 1.60 17.38 4.70
C THR A 53 1.84 15.93 4.29
N VAL A 54 1.54 15.01 5.20
CA VAL A 54 1.58 13.57 4.91
C VAL A 54 0.43 13.23 3.96
N GLN A 55 0.77 12.80 2.75
CA GLN A 55 -0.18 12.45 1.67
C GLN A 55 -0.12 10.98 1.26
N GLY A 56 0.99 10.30 1.56
CA GLY A 56 1.19 8.88 1.24
C GLY A 56 1.60 8.10 2.48
N LEU A 57 0.96 6.97 2.70
CA LEU A 57 1.31 6.00 3.73
C LEU A 57 1.38 4.61 3.10
N LEU A 58 2.36 3.81 3.52
CA LEU A 58 2.44 2.39 3.20
C LEU A 58 2.71 1.60 4.47
N THR A 59 2.07 0.45 4.63
CA THR A 59 2.37 -0.46 5.73
C THR A 59 2.32 -1.91 5.27
N ASP A 60 3.30 -2.68 5.69
CA ASP A 60 3.38 -4.14 5.63
C ASP A 60 3.15 -4.77 7.02
N ASN A 61 2.88 -3.95 8.04
CA ASN A 61 2.69 -4.40 9.41
C ASN A 61 1.27 -4.97 9.60
N SER A 62 1.21 -6.21 10.06
CA SER A 62 -0.03 -6.96 10.24
C SER A 62 -0.90 -6.50 11.41
N SER A 63 -0.48 -5.50 12.20
CA SER A 63 -1.35 -4.87 13.18
C SER A 63 -2.33 -3.88 12.55
N PHE A 64 -2.02 -3.35 11.36
CA PHE A 64 -2.86 -2.38 10.67
C PHE A 64 -3.90 -3.06 9.79
N ARG A 65 -5.15 -2.61 9.91
CA ARG A 65 -6.33 -3.16 9.23
C ARG A 65 -7.25 -2.05 8.77
N THR A 66 -7.98 -2.30 7.69
CA THR A 66 -9.17 -1.52 7.34
C THR A 66 -10.28 -1.76 8.36
N ASP A 67 -11.35 -0.95 8.29
CA ASP A 67 -12.53 -1.10 9.15
C ASP A 67 -13.24 -2.46 8.99
N GLN A 68 -13.01 -3.17 7.87
CA GLN A 68 -13.52 -4.53 7.65
C GLN A 68 -12.51 -5.62 8.05
N GLY A 69 -11.39 -5.26 8.68
CA GLY A 69 -10.41 -6.22 9.18
C GLY A 69 -9.45 -6.76 8.11
N VAL A 70 -9.35 -6.14 6.93
CA VAL A 70 -8.44 -6.54 5.85
C VAL A 70 -7.13 -5.75 5.95
N GLY A 71 -5.98 -6.38 5.78
CA GLY A 71 -4.68 -5.69 5.76
C GLY A 71 -3.52 -6.63 5.48
N PRO A 72 -2.27 -6.22 5.77
CA PRO A 72 -1.10 -7.09 5.55
C PRO A 72 -1.23 -8.42 6.29
N GLY A 73 -1.05 -9.51 5.55
CA GLY A 73 -1.20 -10.89 6.00
C GLY A 73 -2.59 -11.50 5.81
N SER A 74 -3.63 -10.71 5.50
CA SER A 74 -4.95 -11.26 5.12
C SER A 74 -4.84 -12.08 3.84
N SER A 75 -5.51 -13.23 3.77
CA SER A 75 -5.63 -13.96 2.51
C SER A 75 -6.53 -13.20 1.54
N ILE A 76 -6.33 -13.39 0.23
CA ILE A 76 -7.21 -12.78 -0.77
C ILE A 76 -8.64 -13.31 -0.61
N ALA A 77 -8.82 -14.59 -0.32
CA ALA A 77 -10.12 -15.20 -0.09
C ALA A 77 -10.87 -14.60 1.10
N ASP A 78 -10.19 -14.32 2.22
CA ASP A 78 -10.81 -13.64 3.36
C ASP A 78 -11.21 -12.20 3.00
N ALA A 79 -10.39 -11.52 2.19
CA ALA A 79 -10.67 -10.17 1.73
C ALA A 79 -11.85 -10.12 0.74
N GLU A 80 -12.02 -11.15 -0.10
CA GLU A 80 -13.21 -11.29 -0.96
C GLU A 80 -14.50 -11.40 -0.13
N GLY A 81 -14.45 -12.07 1.02
CA GLY A 81 -15.57 -12.12 1.97
C GLY A 81 -16.01 -10.73 2.48
N ALA A 82 -15.10 -9.76 2.53
CA ALA A 82 -15.37 -8.40 2.96
C ALA A 82 -15.71 -7.45 1.80
N TYR A 83 -15.05 -7.59 0.65
CA TYR A 83 -15.09 -6.60 -0.44
C TYR A 83 -15.58 -7.16 -1.79
N GLY A 84 -16.05 -8.40 -1.86
CA GLY A 84 -16.46 -9.02 -3.12
C GLY A 84 -15.28 -9.49 -3.96
N ASN A 85 -15.56 -9.95 -5.19
CA ASN A 85 -14.57 -10.65 -6.02
C ASN A 85 -13.29 -9.83 -6.22
N ALA A 86 -12.15 -10.52 -6.14
CA ALA A 86 -10.83 -9.98 -6.38
C ALA A 86 -10.51 -9.98 -7.87
N THR A 87 -9.78 -8.96 -8.29
CA THR A 87 -9.14 -8.89 -9.59
C THR A 87 -7.71 -8.44 -9.37
N LEU A 88 -6.76 -9.30 -9.74
CA LEU A 88 -5.34 -9.03 -9.60
C LEU A 88 -4.80 -8.51 -10.92
N SER A 89 -3.84 -7.59 -10.84
CA SER A 89 -3.19 -7.05 -12.02
C SER A 89 -1.77 -6.57 -11.74
N TYR A 90 -0.92 -6.63 -12.76
CA TYR A 90 0.40 -6.00 -12.76
C TYR A 90 0.72 -5.46 -14.16
N ASN A 91 1.73 -4.59 -14.25
CA ASN A 91 2.22 -4.06 -15.52
C ASN A 91 3.75 -4.19 -15.60
N THR A 92 4.24 -4.88 -16.63
CA THR A 92 5.67 -5.13 -16.84
C THR A 92 6.48 -3.89 -17.23
N GLU A 93 5.83 -2.85 -17.74
CA GLU A 93 6.43 -1.55 -18.02
C GLU A 93 6.43 -0.63 -16.79
N ASN A 94 5.75 -1.02 -15.71
CA ASN A 94 5.61 -0.23 -14.48
C ASN A 94 5.91 -1.06 -13.23
N GLU A 95 7.19 -1.40 -13.06
CA GLU A 95 7.77 -2.11 -11.90
C GLU A 95 7.27 -3.54 -11.64
N SER A 96 6.34 -4.06 -12.43
CA SER A 96 5.70 -5.37 -12.22
C SER A 96 5.16 -5.56 -10.79
N ARG A 97 4.78 -4.46 -10.13
CA ARG A 97 4.09 -4.53 -8.83
C ARG A 97 2.69 -5.08 -9.06
N GLU A 98 2.34 -6.13 -8.33
CA GLU A 98 1.01 -6.72 -8.41
C GLU A 98 0.08 -6.14 -7.34
N TYR A 99 -1.13 -5.81 -7.79
CA TYR A 99 -2.19 -5.20 -7.01
C TYR A 99 -3.41 -6.11 -7.00
N VAL A 100 -4.20 -6.04 -5.94
CA VAL A 100 -5.57 -6.57 -5.91
C VAL A 100 -6.57 -5.44 -5.78
N ARG A 101 -7.57 -5.45 -6.67
CA ARG A 101 -8.75 -4.60 -6.65
C ARG A 101 -9.97 -5.47 -6.37
N PHE A 102 -10.83 -5.02 -5.47
CA PHE A 102 -12.06 -5.72 -5.13
C PHE A 102 -13.27 -5.05 -5.79
N GLU A 103 -14.36 -5.78 -5.96
CA GLU A 103 -15.62 -5.26 -6.54
C GLU A 103 -16.19 -4.10 -5.70
N ASN A 104 -16.26 -4.27 -4.38
CA ASN A 104 -16.68 -3.27 -3.41
C ASN A 104 -15.46 -2.62 -2.74
N HIS A 105 -14.55 -2.08 -3.57
CA HIS A 105 -13.28 -1.51 -3.11
C HIS A 105 -13.51 -0.37 -2.09
N PRO A 106 -12.88 -0.39 -0.91
CA PRO A 106 -13.26 0.48 0.21
C PRO A 106 -12.95 1.96 0.01
N SER A 107 -11.97 2.30 -0.83
CA SER A 107 -11.61 3.68 -1.13
C SER A 107 -10.75 3.78 -2.39
N PRO A 108 -10.95 4.78 -3.26
CA PRO A 108 -10.13 4.97 -4.46
C PRO A 108 -8.66 5.32 -4.15
N ASN A 109 -8.37 5.77 -2.92
CA ASN A 109 -7.03 6.14 -2.47
C ASN A 109 -6.28 4.97 -1.81
N LEU A 110 -6.93 3.80 -1.70
CA LEU A 110 -6.36 2.61 -1.07
C LEU A 110 -5.90 1.62 -2.14
N ALA A 111 -4.68 1.11 -2.00
CA ALA A 111 -4.14 0.04 -2.83
C ALA A 111 -3.72 -1.13 -1.93
N PHE A 112 -4.05 -2.35 -2.36
CA PHE A 112 -3.60 -3.59 -1.76
C PHE A 112 -2.57 -4.24 -2.68
N TYR A 113 -1.38 -4.53 -2.16
CA TYR A 113 -0.29 -5.14 -2.91
C TYR A 113 -0.11 -6.60 -2.52
N THR A 114 0.22 -7.43 -3.50
CA THR A 114 0.51 -8.87 -3.31
C THR A 114 1.99 -9.21 -3.49
N GLY A 115 2.80 -8.25 -3.97
CA GLY A 115 4.26 -8.36 -4.07
C GLY A 115 4.78 -8.15 -5.51
N THR A 116 6.04 -8.55 -5.74
CA THR A 116 6.71 -8.50 -7.05
C THR A 116 7.53 -9.78 -7.23
N GLY A 117 7.51 -10.37 -8.44
CA GLY A 117 8.38 -11.50 -8.82
C GLY A 117 7.92 -12.88 -8.35
N SER A 118 6.84 -12.95 -7.57
CA SER A 118 6.08 -14.18 -7.29
C SER A 118 4.60 -13.83 -7.24
N GLU A 119 4.02 -13.62 -8.41
CA GLU A 119 2.65 -13.16 -8.56
C GLU A 119 1.67 -14.11 -7.85
N ALA A 120 0.78 -13.51 -7.07
CA ALA A 120 -0.34 -14.17 -6.43
C ALA A 120 -1.37 -14.63 -7.46
N GLY A 121 -1.56 -13.84 -8.53
CA GLY A 121 -2.45 -14.18 -9.62
C GLY A 121 -1.92 -15.32 -10.48
N VAL A 122 -2.84 -16.09 -11.03
CA VAL A 122 -2.56 -17.08 -12.08
C VAL A 122 -2.92 -16.42 -13.40
N TYR A 123 -1.90 -15.97 -14.14
CA TYR A 123 -2.09 -15.22 -15.38
C TYR A 123 -1.94 -16.14 -16.59
N PRO A 124 -2.81 -16.01 -17.60
CA PRO A 124 -2.57 -16.62 -18.90
C PRO A 124 -1.35 -15.98 -19.57
N GLU A 125 -0.71 -16.72 -20.48
CA GLU A 125 0.28 -16.14 -21.37
C GLU A 125 -0.38 -15.09 -22.29
N GLN A 126 0.23 -13.90 -22.37
CA GLN A 126 -0.23 -12.79 -23.19
C GLN A 126 0.93 -11.86 -23.56
N GLU A 127 0.80 -11.21 -24.72
CA GLU A 127 1.81 -10.29 -25.28
C GLU A 127 1.70 -8.85 -24.74
N SER A 128 0.63 -8.52 -24.01
CA SER A 128 0.40 -7.19 -23.44
C SER A 128 1.24 -6.97 -22.19
N SER A 129 1.75 -5.74 -22.00
CA SER A 129 2.47 -5.35 -20.78
C SER A 129 1.58 -5.30 -19.54
N PHE A 130 0.26 -5.07 -19.71
CA PHE A 130 -0.72 -5.10 -18.64
C PHE A 130 -1.41 -6.47 -18.55
N HIS A 131 -1.30 -7.11 -17.40
CA HIS A 131 -1.86 -8.43 -17.10
C HIS A 131 -2.96 -8.31 -16.03
N GLU A 132 -4.08 -9.01 -16.21
CA GLU A 132 -5.19 -9.06 -15.26
C GLU A 132 -5.72 -10.50 -15.13
N THR A 133 -6.14 -10.89 -13.93
CA THR A 133 -6.76 -12.20 -13.67
C THR A 133 -7.70 -12.15 -12.47
N GLN A 134 -8.67 -13.07 -12.43
CA GLN A 134 -9.49 -13.35 -11.24
C GLN A 134 -9.06 -14.65 -10.55
N ASP A 135 -8.17 -15.42 -11.17
CA ASP A 135 -7.61 -16.63 -10.59
C ASP A 135 -6.36 -16.28 -9.77
N TYR A 136 -6.26 -16.80 -8.55
CA TYR A 136 -5.12 -16.57 -7.67
C TYR A 136 -4.77 -17.82 -6.86
N ARG A 137 -3.53 -17.88 -6.38
CA ARG A 137 -3.03 -19.01 -5.58
C ARG A 137 -3.76 -19.07 -4.23
N PRO A 138 -4.16 -20.24 -3.73
CA PRO A 138 -4.90 -20.34 -2.46
C PRO A 138 -4.20 -19.72 -1.24
N GLU A 139 -2.87 -19.70 -1.23
CA GLU A 139 -2.03 -19.12 -0.18
C GLU A 139 -1.71 -17.63 -0.39
N ALA A 140 -2.28 -17.00 -1.42
CA ALA A 140 -2.03 -15.60 -1.72
C ALA A 140 -2.50 -14.68 -0.58
N THR A 141 -1.62 -13.78 -0.17
CA THR A 141 -1.91 -12.80 0.88
C THR A 141 -1.60 -11.39 0.42
N ILE A 142 -2.31 -10.43 1.00
CA ILE A 142 -1.96 -9.01 0.91
C ILE A 142 -0.64 -8.82 1.66
N LYS A 143 0.37 -8.28 0.99
CA LYS A 143 1.71 -8.02 1.54
C LYS A 143 1.83 -6.62 2.14
N SER A 144 1.23 -5.64 1.48
CA SER A 144 1.20 -4.27 1.99
C SER A 144 -0.06 -3.55 1.55
N VAL A 145 -0.37 -2.50 2.31
CA VAL A 145 -1.46 -1.58 2.03
C VAL A 145 -0.88 -0.20 1.90
N MET A 146 -1.27 0.51 0.85
CA MET A 146 -0.89 1.89 0.62
C MET A 146 -2.13 2.77 0.58
N VAL A 147 -2.04 3.92 1.24
CA VAL A 147 -3.00 5.01 1.13
C VAL A 147 -2.27 6.17 0.48
N ILE A 148 -2.77 6.68 -0.64
CA ILE A 148 -2.19 7.84 -1.30
C ILE A 148 -3.26 8.86 -1.70
N CYS A 149 -3.06 10.11 -1.32
CA CYS A 149 -3.93 11.22 -1.65
C CYS A 149 -3.16 12.29 -2.43
N LEU A 150 -3.14 12.17 -3.76
CA LEU A 150 -2.44 13.11 -4.65
C LEU A 150 -3.22 14.40 -4.94
N ARG A 151 -4.32 14.66 -4.22
CA ARG A 151 -5.12 15.89 -4.36
C ARG A 151 -5.37 16.52 -3.00
N GLU A 152 -5.50 17.85 -2.98
CA GLU A 152 -5.93 18.61 -1.80
C GLU A 152 -7.36 18.16 -1.39
N GLY A 153 -7.42 17.17 -0.51
CA GLY A 153 -8.65 16.60 0.01
C GLY A 153 -8.66 15.07 -0.02
N CYS A 154 -8.11 14.43 1.02
CA CYS A 154 -8.38 13.01 1.32
C CYS A 154 -9.85 12.79 1.80
N ALA A 155 -10.84 13.50 1.25
CA ALA A 155 -12.21 13.28 1.66
C ALA A 155 -12.74 12.03 0.94
N ALA A 156 -13.30 11.09 1.71
CA ALA A 156 -14.18 10.06 1.15
C ALA A 156 -15.29 10.75 0.32
N PRO A 157 -15.77 10.16 -0.79
CA PRO A 157 -16.96 10.67 -1.44
C PRO A 157 -18.09 10.72 -0.40
N GLN A 158 -18.80 11.86 -0.35
CA GLN A 158 -20.02 12.04 0.44
C GLN A 158 -21.15 11.16 -0.10
#